data_AF-A0AAV1LC95-F1
#
_entry.id   AF-A0AAV1LC95-F1
#
_cell.length_a   1.000
_cell.length_b   1.000
_cell.length_c   1.000
_cell.angle_alpha   90.00
_cell.angle_beta   90.00
_cell.angle_gamma   90.00
#
_symmetry.space_group_name_H-M   'P 1'
#
loop_
_entity.id
_entity.type
_entity.pdbx_description
1 polymer ?
#
loop_
_entity_poly.entity_id
_entity_poly.type
_entity_poly.pdbx_seq_one_letter_code
_entity_poly.pdbx_strand_id
1 'polypeptide(L)'
;MFLVKIPNWARTRLGLKSREIAFPNEDWLLYKKAKSEYKKCIRYRRSTGWRKFCGNIETCEQANRIRNILAKQNTSGSMSLKKPDGSHSTSPDEAQRILIETHFPGCCVTQEANRHDDILTPTAEDWNLAQRVVTMDKIHWAIHSFLPYKAAGPDGIFPALLQWGGKALIVRLVAIMRAYLALKYVPRGWREVKVTFIPKPGKSDYTDPKSYRPISLTSFLLKTMERMCERKLRGSVLMNLPLHDKQHAYSLGKSTESALHQVITKIEEAIQNKEICLGSFIDIEGAFDRTNFSSIKGALSRHKVEPALIDWIVYMLSTQIIKIAGESQPIQIKKGYP
;
A
#
# COMPACT_ATOMS: atom_id res chain seq x y z
N MET A 1 12.51 23.67 -20.43
CA MET A 1 11.16 23.48 -21.01
C MET A 1 11.21 22.32 -22.01
N PHE A 2 11.21 21.08 -21.51
CA PHE A 2 11.20 19.88 -22.38
C PHE A 2 9.76 19.41 -22.52
N LEU A 3 9.08 19.88 -23.57
CA LEU A 3 7.79 19.36 -24.00
C LEU A 3 8.00 17.95 -24.55
N VAL A 4 7.86 16.94 -23.70
CA VAL A 4 7.68 15.55 -24.16
C VAL A 4 6.35 15.53 -24.92
N LYS A 5 6.41 15.50 -26.26
CA LYS A 5 5.23 15.30 -27.11
C LYS A 5 4.56 13.99 -26.68
N ILE A 6 3.47 14.09 -25.93
CA ILE A 6 2.61 12.95 -25.62
C ILE A 6 2.03 12.47 -26.96
N PRO A 7 2.29 11.23 -27.39
CA PRO A 7 1.72 10.70 -28.62
C PRO A 7 0.20 10.78 -28.59
N ASN A 8 -0.44 11.24 -29.67
CA ASN A 8 -1.87 11.52 -29.69
C ASN A 8 -2.74 10.29 -29.36
N TRP A 9 -2.26 9.06 -29.59
CA TRP A 9 -2.96 7.83 -29.18
C TRP A 9 -3.18 7.72 -27.66
N ALA A 10 -2.32 8.35 -26.85
CA ALA A 10 -2.47 8.40 -25.41
C ALA A 10 -3.48 9.49 -24.97
N ARG A 11 -3.68 10.55 -25.78
CA ARG A 11 -4.66 11.63 -25.51
C ARG A 11 -6.10 11.17 -25.70
N THR A 12 -6.36 10.31 -26.69
CA THR A 12 -7.69 9.73 -26.96
C THR A 12 -8.17 8.82 -25.82
N ARG A 13 -7.24 8.19 -25.08
CA ARG A 13 -7.55 7.36 -23.90
C ARG A 13 -7.78 8.19 -22.63
N LEU A 14 -7.41 9.47 -22.62
CA LEU A 14 -7.48 10.39 -21.49
C LEU A 14 -8.67 11.37 -21.58
N GLY A 15 -9.60 11.18 -22.53
CA GLY A 15 -10.83 11.99 -22.61
C GLY A 15 -10.64 13.46 -23.02
N LEU A 16 -9.45 13.83 -23.50
CA LEU A 16 -9.20 15.17 -24.03
C LEU A 16 -9.87 15.29 -25.41
N LYS A 17 -10.74 16.29 -25.61
CA LYS A 17 -11.45 16.56 -26.88
C LYS A 17 -10.46 16.54 -28.04
N SER A 18 -10.55 15.49 -28.85
CA SER A 18 -9.76 15.35 -30.07
C SER A 18 -10.23 16.40 -31.06
N ARG A 19 -9.37 17.35 -31.41
CA ARG A 19 -9.45 17.95 -32.76
C ARG A 19 -9.30 16.78 -33.74
N GLU A 20 -10.32 16.56 -34.55
CA GLU A 20 -10.32 15.58 -35.63
C GLU A 20 -9.19 15.94 -36.59
N ILE A 21 -8.04 15.31 -36.41
CA ILE A 21 -6.97 15.29 -37.39
C ILE A 21 -7.02 13.89 -37.95
N ALA A 22 -7.48 13.77 -39.20
CA ALA A 22 -7.45 12.52 -39.95
C ALA A 22 -6.02 11.95 -39.90
N PHE A 23 -5.88 10.73 -39.37
CA PHE A 23 -4.59 10.04 -39.37
C PHE A 23 -4.25 9.65 -40.82
N PRO A 24 -3.01 9.87 -41.29
CA PRO A 24 -2.54 9.28 -42.53
C PRO A 24 -2.74 7.75 -42.44
N ASN A 25 -3.30 7.14 -43.50
CA ASN A 25 -3.62 5.70 -43.52
C ASN A 25 -2.43 4.80 -43.11
N GLU A 26 -1.19 5.22 -43.40
CA GLU A 26 0.05 4.50 -43.04
C GLU A 26 0.29 4.38 -41.52
N ASP A 27 0.09 5.44 -40.74
CA ASP A 27 0.31 5.42 -39.29
C ASP A 27 -0.68 4.48 -38.58
N TRP A 28 -1.91 4.43 -39.09
CA TRP A 28 -2.94 3.52 -38.59
C TRP A 28 -2.63 2.06 -38.93
N LEU A 29 -2.10 1.79 -40.14
CA LEU A 29 -1.63 0.47 -40.57
C LEU A 29 -0.45 -0.01 -39.71
N LEU A 30 0.54 0.85 -39.46
CA LEU A 30 1.67 0.58 -38.57
C LEU A 30 1.21 0.26 -37.15
N TYR A 31 0.31 1.07 -36.59
CA TYR A 31 -0.29 0.80 -35.28
C TYR A 31 -1.03 -0.54 -35.24
N LYS A 32 -1.85 -0.85 -36.26
CA LYS A 32 -2.61 -2.10 -36.33
C LYS A 32 -1.67 -3.31 -36.41
N LYS A 33 -0.57 -3.21 -37.18
CA LYS A 33 0.48 -4.23 -37.27
C LYS A 33 1.18 -4.43 -35.92
N ALA A 34 1.68 -3.35 -35.31
CA ALA A 34 2.33 -3.40 -33.99
C ALA A 34 1.39 -3.95 -32.90
N LYS A 35 0.11 -3.55 -32.90
CA LYS A 35 -0.90 -4.06 -31.97
C LYS A 35 -1.16 -5.56 -32.17
N SER A 36 -1.16 -6.03 -33.42
CA SER A 36 -1.32 -7.45 -33.74
C SER A 36 -0.12 -8.26 -33.25
N GLU A 37 1.10 -7.80 -33.55
CA GLU A 37 2.36 -8.40 -33.08
C GLU A 37 2.40 -8.46 -31.55
N TYR A 38 2.09 -7.35 -30.87
CA TYR A 38 1.99 -7.29 -29.42
C TYR A 38 1.01 -8.33 -28.86
N LYS A 39 -0.19 -8.46 -29.46
CA LYS A 39 -1.19 -9.46 -29.06
C LYS A 39 -0.70 -10.90 -29.30
N LYS A 40 0.05 -11.15 -30.38
CA LYS A 40 0.67 -12.46 -30.65
C LYS A 40 1.72 -12.78 -29.59
N CYS A 41 2.61 -11.84 -29.29
CA CYS A 41 3.61 -11.96 -28.24
C CYS A 41 2.98 -12.24 -26.87
N ILE A 42 1.89 -11.55 -26.49
CA ILE A 42 1.17 -11.83 -25.23
C ILE A 42 0.67 -13.27 -25.21
N ARG A 43 0.00 -13.73 -26.27
CA ARG A 43 -0.57 -15.09 -26.32
C ARG A 43 0.53 -16.15 -26.22
N TYR A 44 1.59 -15.98 -26.99
CA TYR A 44 2.77 -16.85 -26.92
C TYR A 44 3.35 -16.88 -25.51
N ARG A 45 3.68 -15.71 -24.92
CA ARG A 45 4.28 -15.60 -23.59
C ARG A 45 3.38 -16.15 -22.47
N ARG A 46 2.06 -15.98 -22.56
CA ARG A 46 1.10 -16.59 -21.63
C ARG A 46 1.18 -18.11 -21.68
N SER A 47 1.12 -18.68 -22.88
CA SER A 47 1.15 -20.13 -23.07
C SER A 47 2.50 -20.74 -22.63
N THR A 48 3.62 -20.20 -23.11
CA THR A 48 4.95 -20.69 -22.74
C THR A 48 5.26 -20.45 -21.27
N GLY A 49 4.84 -19.31 -20.72
CA GLY A 49 5.02 -18.98 -19.31
C GLY A 49 4.25 -19.94 -18.40
N TRP A 50 3.00 -20.26 -18.75
CA TRP A 50 2.20 -21.24 -18.01
C TRP A 50 2.81 -22.64 -18.06
N ARG A 51 3.23 -23.11 -19.25
CA ARG A 51 3.91 -24.41 -19.38
C ARG A 51 5.19 -24.47 -18.54
N LYS A 52 6.03 -23.43 -18.60
CA LYS A 52 7.26 -23.36 -17.82
C LYS A 52 6.97 -23.34 -16.32
N PHE A 53 5.95 -22.61 -15.89
CA PHE A 53 5.54 -22.56 -14.48
C PHE A 53 5.06 -23.93 -13.99
N CYS A 54 4.19 -24.61 -14.74
CA CYS A 54 3.71 -25.95 -14.39
C CYS A 54 4.82 -27.01 -14.45
N GLY A 55 5.81 -26.85 -15.33
CA GLY A 55 6.91 -27.80 -15.50
C GLY A 55 8.06 -27.66 -14.49
N ASN A 56 8.12 -26.60 -13.69
CA ASN A 56 9.22 -26.34 -12.74
C ASN A 56 8.68 -26.03 -11.33
N ILE A 57 7.75 -26.84 -10.85
CA ILE A 57 7.21 -26.71 -9.49
C ILE A 57 8.12 -27.51 -8.56
N GLU A 58 8.89 -26.81 -7.74
CA GLU A 58 9.86 -27.41 -6.81
C GLU A 58 9.50 -27.11 -5.35
N THR A 59 8.67 -26.10 -5.09
CA THR A 59 8.35 -25.66 -3.73
C THR A 59 6.86 -25.74 -3.39
N CYS A 60 6.56 -25.93 -2.10
CA CYS A 60 5.20 -25.91 -1.56
C CYS A 60 4.47 -24.58 -1.85
N GLU A 61 5.19 -23.46 -1.91
CA GLU A 61 4.61 -22.16 -2.25
C GLU A 61 4.10 -22.12 -3.70
N GLN A 62 4.89 -22.66 -4.63
CA GLN A 62 4.52 -22.75 -6.05
C GLN A 62 3.33 -23.69 -6.25
N ALA A 63 3.32 -24.84 -5.55
CA ALA A 63 2.21 -25.78 -5.57
C ALA A 63 0.91 -25.17 -5.01
N ASN A 64 0.98 -24.46 -3.87
CA ASN A 64 -0.17 -23.75 -3.30
C ASN A 64 -0.72 -22.69 -4.24
N ARG A 65 0.15 -22.00 -5.00
CA ARG A 65 -0.29 -21.02 -5.99
C ARG A 65 -1.11 -21.68 -7.11
N ILE A 66 -0.71 -22.86 -7.58
CA ILE A 66 -1.47 -23.63 -8.58
C ILE A 66 -2.79 -24.07 -8.01
N ARG A 67 -2.78 -24.62 -6.78
CA ARG A 67 -4.02 -24.97 -6.08
C ARG A 67 -4.99 -23.80 -6.03
N ASN A 68 -4.50 -22.59 -5.72
CA ASN A 68 -5.35 -21.39 -5.66
C ASN A 68 -5.85 -20.92 -7.04
N ILE A 69 -5.09 -21.17 -8.12
CA ILE A 69 -5.52 -20.85 -9.50
C ILE A 69 -6.56 -21.86 -10.00
N LEU A 70 -6.38 -23.14 -9.66
CA LEU A 70 -7.23 -24.25 -10.12
C LEU A 70 -8.48 -24.45 -9.26
N ALA A 71 -8.42 -24.12 -7.97
CA ALA A 71 -9.59 -24.05 -7.13
C ALA A 71 -10.53 -23.01 -7.73
N LYS A 72 -11.59 -23.47 -8.41
CA LYS A 72 -12.77 -22.66 -8.69
C LYS A 72 -13.12 -21.96 -7.38
N GLN A 73 -13.29 -20.63 -7.42
CA GLN A 73 -13.54 -19.81 -6.24
C GLN A 73 -14.46 -20.57 -5.28
N ASN A 74 -13.92 -21.05 -4.16
CA ASN A 74 -14.79 -21.53 -3.09
C ASN A 74 -15.63 -20.32 -2.74
N THR A 75 -16.93 -20.44 -3.00
CA THR A 75 -17.95 -19.57 -2.48
C THR A 75 -17.58 -19.26 -1.05
N SER A 76 -17.32 -17.98 -0.78
CA SER A 76 -17.18 -17.46 0.57
C SER A 76 -18.30 -18.11 1.38
N GLY A 77 -17.93 -18.97 2.34
CA GLY A 77 -18.91 -19.51 3.27
C GLY A 77 -19.67 -18.31 3.82
N SER A 78 -21.01 -18.38 3.80
CA SER A 78 -21.87 -17.30 4.24
C SER A 78 -21.40 -16.83 5.61
N MET A 79 -20.73 -15.67 5.65
CA MET A 79 -20.15 -15.14 6.87
C MET A 79 -21.26 -14.38 7.57
N SER A 80 -21.89 -15.03 8.54
CA SER A 80 -22.88 -14.37 9.38
C SER A 80 -22.19 -13.74 10.57
N LEU A 81 -22.18 -12.40 10.64
CA LEU A 81 -21.59 -11.64 11.73
C LEU A 81 -22.69 -11.13 12.67
N LYS A 82 -22.39 -11.06 13.96
CA LYS A 82 -23.27 -10.45 14.96
C LYS A 82 -23.23 -8.93 14.83
N LYS A 83 -24.41 -8.33 14.79
CA LYS A 83 -24.64 -6.88 14.83
C LYS A 83 -24.64 -6.38 16.27
N PRO A 84 -24.52 -5.05 16.50
CA PRO A 84 -24.62 -4.46 17.82
C PRO A 84 -25.97 -4.69 18.53
N ASP A 85 -27.03 -4.93 17.76
CA ASP A 85 -28.39 -5.22 18.25
C ASP A 85 -28.60 -6.71 18.63
N GLY A 86 -27.58 -7.56 18.48
CA GLY A 86 -27.64 -9.00 18.74
C GLY A 86 -28.17 -9.84 17.56
N SER A 87 -28.61 -9.21 16.47
CA SER A 87 -29.02 -9.90 15.25
C SER A 87 -27.82 -10.31 14.39
N HIS A 88 -28.06 -11.12 13.37
CA HIS A 88 -27.03 -11.66 12.48
C HIS A 88 -27.11 -11.01 11.08
N SER A 89 -25.97 -10.87 10.41
CA SER A 89 -25.96 -10.41 9.02
C SER A 89 -26.63 -11.44 8.11
N THR A 90 -27.44 -10.93 7.19
CA THR A 90 -28.28 -11.70 6.27
C THR A 90 -27.67 -11.79 4.86
N SER A 91 -26.75 -10.89 4.53
CA SER A 91 -26.03 -10.88 3.26
C SER A 91 -24.51 -10.73 3.44
N PRO A 92 -23.70 -11.19 2.47
CA PRO A 92 -22.26 -10.98 2.46
C PRO A 92 -21.87 -9.49 2.46
N ASP A 93 -22.63 -8.65 1.76
CA ASP A 93 -22.38 -7.20 1.69
C ASP A 93 -22.61 -6.54 3.06
N GLU A 94 -23.66 -6.95 3.76
CA GLU A 94 -23.95 -6.48 5.12
C GLU A 94 -22.84 -6.89 6.11
N ALA A 95 -22.36 -8.13 6.03
CA ALA A 95 -21.22 -8.60 6.84
C ALA A 95 -19.96 -7.75 6.57
N GLN A 96 -19.69 -7.43 5.30
CA GLN A 96 -18.54 -6.63 4.92
C GLN A 96 -18.63 -5.19 5.43
N ARG A 97 -19.83 -4.59 5.44
CA ARG A 97 -20.07 -3.27 6.06
C ARG A 97 -19.81 -3.29 7.56
N ILE A 98 -20.33 -4.28 8.27
CA ILE A 98 -20.12 -4.43 9.73
C ILE A 98 -18.61 -4.51 10.04
N LEU A 99 -17.85 -5.28 9.26
CA LEU A 99 -16.39 -5.36 9.41
C LEU A 99 -15.72 -3.99 9.21
N ILE A 100 -16.13 -3.24 8.20
CA ILE A 100 -15.54 -1.94 7.90
C ILE A 100 -15.89 -0.90 8.97
N GLU A 101 -17.15 -0.85 9.41
CA GLU A 101 -17.57 0.04 10.50
C GLU A 101 -16.85 -0.27 11.81
N THR A 102 -16.62 -1.56 12.10
CA THR A 102 -15.91 -2.00 13.30
C THR A 102 -14.43 -1.63 13.27
N HIS A 103 -13.75 -1.89 12.15
CA HIS A 103 -12.29 -1.70 12.03
C HIS A 103 -11.89 -0.29 11.58
N PHE A 104 -12.78 0.46 10.94
CA PHE A 104 -12.53 1.82 10.47
C PHE A 104 -13.65 2.80 10.92
N PRO A 105 -13.76 3.06 12.24
CA PRO A 105 -14.86 3.85 12.79
C PRO A 105 -14.86 5.30 12.28
N GLY A 106 -16.03 5.80 11.90
CA GLY A 106 -16.21 7.17 11.39
C GLY A 106 -15.88 7.35 9.90
N CYS A 107 -15.63 6.26 9.17
CA CYS A 107 -15.65 6.26 7.72
C CYS A 107 -16.98 6.82 7.19
N CYS A 108 -16.91 7.68 6.17
CA CYS A 108 -18.11 8.17 5.49
C CYS A 108 -18.06 7.76 4.03
N VAL A 109 -19.20 7.26 3.53
CA VAL A 109 -19.43 7.14 2.09
C VAL A 109 -19.26 8.54 1.51
N THR A 110 -18.24 8.72 0.70
CA THR A 110 -17.96 10.02 0.11
C THR A 110 -18.62 9.98 -1.26
N GLN A 111 -19.73 10.71 -1.44
CA GLN A 111 -20.05 11.20 -2.78
C GLN A 111 -18.82 11.98 -3.19
N GLU A 112 -18.18 11.63 -4.31
CA GLU A 112 -16.92 12.21 -4.76
C GLU A 112 -16.98 13.74 -4.67
N ALA A 113 -16.57 14.28 -3.52
CA ALA A 113 -16.36 15.68 -3.39
C ALA A 113 -15.15 15.88 -4.29
N ASN A 114 -15.36 16.62 -5.37
CA ASN A 114 -14.33 17.41 -6.02
C ASN A 114 -13.70 18.28 -4.91
N ARG A 115 -12.86 17.69 -4.05
CA ARG A 115 -11.77 18.42 -3.46
C ARG A 115 -11.01 18.82 -4.71
N HIS A 116 -11.13 20.09 -5.08
CA HIS A 116 -10.08 20.70 -5.87
C HIS A 116 -8.81 20.36 -5.10
N ASP A 117 -8.07 19.38 -5.60
CA ASP A 117 -6.73 19.12 -5.15
C ASP A 117 -6.02 20.42 -5.50
N ASP A 118 -5.96 21.36 -4.56
CA ASP A 118 -5.24 22.61 -4.75
C ASP A 118 -3.81 22.18 -5.01
N ILE A 119 -3.43 22.16 -6.29
CA ILE A 119 -2.09 21.79 -6.71
C ILE A 119 -1.21 22.92 -6.19
N LEU A 120 -0.64 22.69 -5.01
CA LEU A 120 0.31 23.59 -4.39
C LEU A 120 1.44 23.81 -5.38
N THR A 121 1.80 25.08 -5.59
CA THR A 121 2.96 25.41 -6.42
C THR A 121 4.21 24.97 -5.64
N PRO A 122 4.98 24.00 -6.15
CA PRO A 122 6.11 23.45 -5.43
C PRO A 122 7.24 24.49 -5.38
N THR A 123 7.82 24.67 -4.20
CA THR A 123 9.00 25.51 -3.99
C THR A 123 10.28 24.83 -4.48
N ALA A 124 11.37 25.58 -4.59
CA ALA A 124 12.68 25.00 -4.90
C ALA A 124 13.12 23.96 -3.84
N GLU A 125 12.77 24.19 -2.58
CA GLU A 125 13.08 23.26 -1.49
C GLU A 125 12.33 21.93 -1.62
N ASP A 126 11.06 21.97 -2.04
CA ASP A 126 10.25 20.77 -2.31
C ASP A 126 10.90 19.89 -3.39
N TRP A 127 11.38 20.52 -4.48
CA TRP A 127 12.10 19.81 -5.54
C TRP A 127 13.44 19.26 -5.08
N ASN A 128 14.19 20.02 -4.27
CA ASN A 128 15.46 19.56 -3.70
C ASN A 128 15.26 18.35 -2.79
N LEU A 129 14.23 18.38 -1.94
CA LEU A 129 13.83 17.23 -1.13
C LEU A 129 13.49 16.03 -2.03
N ALA A 130 12.65 16.24 -3.05
CA ALA A 130 12.24 15.19 -3.97
C ALA A 130 13.43 14.53 -4.67
N GLN A 131 14.43 15.31 -5.10
CA GLN A 131 15.66 14.79 -5.69
C GLN A 131 16.50 13.99 -4.70
N ARG A 132 16.61 14.42 -3.43
CA ARG A 132 17.33 13.70 -2.38
C ARG A 132 16.66 12.37 -2.03
N VAL A 133 15.33 12.36 -1.93
CA VAL A 133 14.56 11.16 -1.56
C VAL A 133 14.47 10.18 -2.72
N VAL A 134 14.22 10.68 -3.94
CA VAL A 134 13.94 9.87 -5.12
C VAL A 134 15.13 9.89 -6.08
N THR A 135 15.88 8.79 -6.08
CA THR A 135 16.95 8.52 -7.05
C THR A 135 16.68 7.21 -7.79
N MET A 136 17.36 7.04 -8.93
CA MET A 136 17.23 5.84 -9.76
C MET A 136 17.55 4.57 -8.95
N ASP A 137 18.65 4.60 -8.18
CA ASP A 137 19.09 3.46 -7.37
C ASP A 137 18.12 3.16 -6.23
N LYS A 138 17.56 4.20 -5.59
CA LYS A 138 16.58 4.03 -4.52
C LYS A 138 15.26 3.43 -5.04
N ILE A 139 14.80 3.84 -6.22
CA ILE A 139 13.62 3.23 -6.85
C ILE A 139 13.91 1.77 -7.20
N HIS A 140 15.05 1.51 -7.84
CA HIS A 140 15.47 0.15 -8.18
C HIS A 140 15.50 -0.74 -6.93
N TRP A 141 16.19 -0.29 -5.88
CA TRP A 141 16.25 -0.98 -4.60
C TRP A 141 14.86 -1.22 -4.00
N ALA A 142 14.00 -0.20 -3.96
CA ALA A 142 12.67 -0.31 -3.38
C ALA A 142 11.82 -1.35 -4.14
N ILE A 143 11.80 -1.32 -5.47
CA ILE A 143 11.07 -2.28 -6.31
C ILE A 143 11.58 -3.72 -6.10
N HIS A 144 12.90 -3.90 -6.02
CA HIS A 144 13.52 -5.22 -5.85
C HIS A 144 13.48 -5.74 -4.40
N SER A 145 13.12 -4.89 -3.43
CA SER A 145 12.92 -5.31 -2.04
C SER A 145 11.62 -6.09 -1.80
N PHE A 146 10.71 -6.11 -2.78
CA PHE A 146 9.43 -6.82 -2.68
C PHE A 146 9.54 -8.23 -3.27
N LEU A 147 8.91 -9.20 -2.61
CA LEU A 147 8.73 -10.53 -3.20
C LEU A 147 7.89 -10.41 -4.50
N PRO A 148 8.30 -11.05 -5.61
CA PRO A 148 7.75 -10.75 -6.95
C PRO A 148 6.23 -10.90 -7.09
N TYR A 149 5.62 -11.85 -6.38
CA TYR A 149 4.23 -12.26 -6.58
C TYR A 149 3.33 -11.98 -5.38
N LYS A 150 3.62 -10.93 -4.62
CA LYS A 150 2.70 -10.41 -3.61
C LYS A 150 1.39 -9.92 -4.27
N ALA A 151 0.29 -10.00 -3.52
CA ALA A 151 -1.03 -9.59 -3.99
C ALA A 151 -1.06 -8.10 -4.37
N ALA A 152 -1.58 -7.80 -5.55
CA ALA A 152 -1.71 -6.44 -6.06
C ALA A 152 -2.82 -5.65 -5.32
N GLY A 153 -2.70 -4.32 -5.34
CA GLY A 153 -3.80 -3.44 -4.99
C GLY A 153 -4.88 -3.37 -6.09
N PRO A 154 -5.85 -2.45 -5.99
CA PRO A 154 -6.91 -2.25 -6.97
C PRO A 154 -6.43 -1.99 -8.40
N ASP A 155 -5.23 -1.45 -8.57
CA ASP A 155 -4.61 -1.16 -9.88
C ASP A 155 -4.13 -2.42 -10.63
N GLY A 156 -4.11 -3.57 -9.97
CA GLY A 156 -3.65 -4.84 -10.55
C GLY A 156 -2.14 -4.92 -10.80
N ILE A 157 -1.35 -3.94 -10.35
CA ILE A 157 0.10 -3.92 -10.54
C ILE A 157 0.75 -4.67 -9.37
N PHE A 158 1.41 -5.79 -9.67
CA PHE A 158 2.19 -6.56 -8.70
C PHE A 158 3.70 -6.40 -8.95
N PRO A 159 4.58 -6.70 -7.96
CA PRO A 159 6.00 -6.32 -8.01
C PRO A 159 6.76 -6.85 -9.22
N ALA A 160 6.51 -8.08 -9.67
CA ALA A 160 7.24 -8.65 -10.79
C ALA A 160 7.08 -7.82 -12.09
N LEU A 161 5.93 -7.16 -12.28
CA LEU A 161 5.72 -6.28 -13.44
C LEU A 161 6.68 -5.08 -13.41
N LEU A 162 6.91 -4.52 -12.22
CA LEU A 162 7.82 -3.40 -12.01
C LEU A 162 9.28 -3.86 -12.15
N GLN A 163 9.61 -5.03 -11.60
CA GLN A 163 10.94 -5.64 -11.65
C GLN A 163 11.35 -5.98 -13.10
N TRP A 164 10.41 -6.50 -13.91
CA TRP A 164 10.66 -6.79 -15.33
C TRP A 164 10.66 -5.55 -16.22
N GLY A 165 10.09 -4.42 -15.76
CA GLY A 165 10.06 -3.17 -16.52
C GLY A 165 11.44 -2.54 -16.74
N GLY A 166 12.43 -2.92 -15.92
CA GLY A 166 13.83 -2.54 -16.08
C GLY A 166 14.09 -1.03 -16.13
N LYS A 167 15.20 -0.64 -16.75
CA LYS A 167 15.71 0.74 -16.77
C LYS A 167 14.71 1.74 -17.35
N ALA A 168 14.04 1.38 -18.44
CA ALA A 168 13.13 2.27 -19.14
C ALA A 168 11.91 2.67 -18.29
N LEU A 169 11.38 1.74 -17.48
CA LEU A 169 10.32 2.04 -16.53
C LEU A 169 10.82 2.91 -15.39
N ILE A 170 11.98 2.57 -14.80
CA ILE A 170 12.54 3.28 -13.66
C ILE A 170 12.77 4.77 -13.97
N VAL A 171 13.31 5.10 -15.14
CA VAL A 171 13.52 6.51 -15.54
C VAL A 171 12.22 7.31 -15.52
N ARG A 172 11.10 6.72 -15.98
CA ARG A 172 9.78 7.37 -15.94
C ARG A 172 9.26 7.48 -14.51
N LEU A 173 9.44 6.44 -13.69
CA LEU A 173 9.04 6.45 -12.29
C LEU A 173 9.80 7.50 -11.48
N VAL A 174 11.09 7.74 -11.75
CA VAL A 174 11.87 8.81 -11.09
C VAL A 174 11.19 10.17 -11.29
N ALA A 175 10.87 10.53 -12.55
CA ALA A 175 10.26 11.82 -12.86
C ALA A 175 8.90 11.96 -12.17
N ILE A 176 8.10 10.90 -12.25
CA ILE A 176 6.75 10.84 -11.70
C ILE A 176 6.76 10.92 -10.16
N MET A 177 7.59 10.14 -9.48
CA MET A 177 7.68 10.10 -8.01
C MET A 177 8.29 11.36 -7.42
N ARG A 178 9.23 12.01 -8.14
CA ARG A 178 9.72 13.33 -7.74
C ARG A 178 8.60 14.36 -7.76
N ALA A 179 7.78 14.35 -8.81
CA ALA A 179 6.64 15.26 -8.91
C ALA A 179 5.63 15.02 -7.78
N TYR A 180 5.36 13.78 -7.38
CA TYR A 180 4.45 13.50 -6.26
C TYR A 180 4.91 14.09 -4.95
N LEU A 181 6.20 13.94 -4.63
CA LEU A 181 6.73 14.47 -3.39
C LEU A 181 6.78 15.99 -3.42
N ALA A 182 7.24 16.58 -4.54
CA ALA A 182 7.34 18.03 -4.66
C ALA A 182 5.96 18.71 -4.62
N LEU A 183 4.96 18.12 -5.29
CA LEU A 183 3.58 18.61 -5.31
C LEU A 183 2.77 18.19 -4.07
N LYS A 184 3.34 17.39 -3.16
CA LYS A 184 2.67 16.85 -1.97
C LYS A 184 1.37 16.10 -2.33
N TYR A 185 1.40 15.40 -3.47
CA TYR A 185 0.23 14.80 -4.11
C TYR A 185 0.42 13.31 -4.35
N VAL A 186 -0.67 12.54 -4.27
CA VAL A 186 -0.72 11.13 -4.64
C VAL A 186 -1.83 10.92 -5.68
N PRO A 187 -1.54 10.32 -6.85
CA PRO A 187 -2.55 10.07 -7.87
C PRO A 187 -3.74 9.27 -7.36
N ARG A 188 -4.94 9.65 -7.79
CA ARG A 188 -6.19 8.98 -7.42
C ARG A 188 -6.12 7.46 -7.53
N GLY A 189 -5.66 6.91 -8.65
CA GLY A 189 -5.59 5.46 -8.86
C GLY A 189 -4.67 4.71 -7.89
N TRP A 190 -3.78 5.40 -7.18
CA TRP A 190 -2.85 4.79 -6.22
C TRP A 190 -3.26 4.98 -4.77
N ARG A 191 -4.21 5.89 -4.52
CA ARG A 191 -4.86 6.10 -3.22
C ARG A 191 -5.92 5.03 -2.91
N GLU A 192 -6.28 4.23 -3.91
CA GLU A 192 -7.25 3.16 -3.74
C GLU A 192 -6.65 2.00 -2.95
N VAL A 193 -7.37 1.58 -1.91
CA VAL A 193 -7.03 0.50 -1.00
C VAL A 193 -8.07 -0.60 -1.16
N LYS A 194 -7.65 -1.83 -1.43
CA LYS A 194 -8.55 -2.99 -1.28
C LYS A 194 -8.36 -3.58 0.11
N VAL A 195 -9.40 -3.56 0.93
CA VAL A 195 -9.38 -4.19 2.25
C VAL A 195 -9.91 -5.62 2.15
N THR A 196 -9.17 -6.57 2.71
CA THR A 196 -9.58 -7.98 2.82
C THR A 196 -9.43 -8.42 4.28
N PHE A 197 -10.45 -9.10 4.80
CA PHE A 197 -10.47 -9.53 6.20
C PHE A 197 -9.95 -10.97 6.33
N ILE A 198 -8.98 -11.17 7.21
CA ILE A 198 -8.42 -12.50 7.52
C ILE A 198 -8.82 -12.91 8.93
N PRO A 199 -9.37 -14.11 9.14
CA PRO A 199 -9.70 -14.62 10.47
C PRO A 199 -8.44 -14.75 11.34
N LYS A 200 -8.53 -14.30 12.60
CA LYS A 200 -7.49 -14.49 13.61
C LYS A 200 -7.41 -15.99 13.95
N PRO A 201 -6.22 -16.62 13.91
CA PRO A 201 -6.10 -18.05 14.24
C PRO A 201 -6.50 -18.33 15.69
N GLY A 202 -7.02 -19.53 15.94
CA GLY A 202 -7.33 -20.01 17.30
C GLY A 202 -8.58 -19.42 17.94
N LYS A 203 -9.45 -18.73 17.18
CA LYS A 203 -10.76 -18.30 17.67
C LYS A 203 -11.79 -19.43 17.52
N SER A 204 -12.59 -19.64 18.56
CA SER A 204 -13.71 -20.59 18.58
C SER A 204 -14.97 -20.02 17.92
N ASP A 205 -15.13 -18.69 17.94
CA ASP A 205 -16.27 -17.97 17.36
C ASP A 205 -15.76 -16.88 16.38
N TYR A 206 -16.23 -16.95 15.14
CA TYR A 206 -15.95 -16.00 14.06
C TYR A 206 -17.19 -15.17 13.66
N THR A 207 -18.22 -15.15 14.51
CA THR A 207 -19.37 -14.25 14.36
C THR A 207 -19.05 -12.84 14.88
N ASP A 208 -18.03 -12.68 15.73
CA ASP A 208 -17.51 -11.38 16.17
C ASP A 208 -16.63 -10.73 15.09
N PRO A 209 -16.96 -9.51 14.59
CA PRO A 209 -16.11 -8.76 13.67
C PRO A 209 -14.67 -8.54 14.17
N LYS A 210 -14.46 -8.45 15.49
CA LYS A 210 -13.12 -8.33 16.10
C LYS A 210 -12.30 -9.62 15.99
N SER A 211 -12.89 -10.75 15.62
CA SER A 211 -12.17 -11.99 15.30
C SER A 211 -11.45 -11.94 13.94
N TYR A 212 -11.61 -10.87 13.16
CA TYR A 212 -10.90 -10.66 11.89
C TYR A 212 -9.83 -9.57 12.00
N ARG A 213 -8.84 -9.63 11.11
CA ARG A 213 -7.86 -8.57 10.87
C ARG A 213 -8.07 -7.98 9.49
N PRO A 214 -8.21 -6.65 9.35
CA PRO A 214 -8.18 -6.01 8.05
C PRO A 214 -6.75 -6.09 7.48
N ILE A 215 -6.64 -6.44 6.19
CA ILE A 215 -5.40 -6.32 5.42
C ILE A 215 -5.68 -5.42 4.23
N SER A 216 -4.85 -4.39 4.11
CA SER A 216 -4.98 -3.36 3.10
C SER A 216 -3.97 -3.58 1.97
N LEU A 217 -4.51 -3.74 0.77
CA LEU A 217 -3.74 -3.90 -0.46
C LEU A 217 -3.74 -2.57 -1.20
N THR A 218 -2.61 -1.86 -1.14
CA THR A 218 -2.33 -0.63 -1.88
C THR A 218 -1.48 -0.88 -3.13
N SER A 219 -1.45 0.10 -4.03
CA SER A 219 -0.58 0.08 -5.21
C SER A 219 0.88 -0.11 -4.82
N PHE A 220 1.59 -0.98 -5.55
CA PHE A 220 3.04 -1.11 -5.37
C PHE A 220 3.83 0.13 -5.79
N LEU A 221 3.23 1.03 -6.57
CA LEU A 221 3.83 2.32 -6.89
C LEU A 221 3.80 3.25 -5.66
N LEU A 222 2.69 3.24 -4.91
CA LEU A 222 2.62 3.94 -3.62
C LEU A 222 3.60 3.31 -2.60
N LYS A 223 3.60 1.98 -2.46
CA LYS A 223 4.53 1.27 -1.55
C LYS A 223 6.00 1.53 -1.86
N THR A 224 6.34 1.68 -3.14
CA THR A 224 7.69 2.04 -3.56
C THR A 224 8.08 3.42 -3.02
N MET A 225 7.17 4.40 -3.10
CA MET A 225 7.38 5.73 -2.54
C MET A 225 7.49 5.69 -1.00
N GLU A 226 6.59 4.97 -0.33
CA GLU A 226 6.62 4.77 1.12
C GLU A 226 7.96 4.19 1.59
N ARG A 227 8.48 3.18 0.89
CA ARG A 227 9.78 2.55 1.19
C ARG A 227 10.94 3.55 1.07
N MET A 228 10.91 4.45 0.09
CA MET A 228 11.93 5.49 -0.07
C MET A 228 11.84 6.53 1.05
N CYS A 229 10.63 6.96 1.41
CA CYS A 229 10.39 7.87 2.52
C CYS A 229 10.85 7.24 3.85
N GLU A 230 10.50 5.97 4.11
CA GLU A 230 10.95 5.22 5.27
C GLU A 230 12.49 5.18 5.34
N ARG A 231 13.15 4.87 4.22
CA ARG A 231 14.62 4.85 4.16
C ARG A 231 15.22 6.21 4.49
N LYS A 232 14.61 7.31 4.02
CA LYS A 232 15.03 8.67 4.37
C LYS A 232 14.83 8.95 5.86
N LEU A 233 13.68 8.61 6.43
CA LEU A 233 13.40 8.81 7.85
C LEU A 233 14.40 8.04 8.72
N ARG A 234 14.62 6.76 8.44
CA ARG A 234 15.57 5.93 9.19
C ARG A 234 17.02 6.38 9.00
N GLY A 235 17.41 6.69 7.77
CA GLY A 235 18.80 6.99 7.41
C GLY A 235 19.23 8.44 7.63
N SER A 236 18.34 9.34 8.04
CA SER A 236 18.75 10.70 8.44
C SER A 236 18.03 11.23 9.66
N VAL A 237 16.72 11.04 9.75
CA VAL A 237 15.94 11.63 10.86
C VAL A 237 16.21 10.88 12.16
N LEU A 238 16.05 9.56 12.15
CA LEU A 238 16.26 8.73 13.34
C LEU A 238 17.72 8.51 13.70
N MET A 239 18.67 8.86 12.81
CA MET A 239 20.08 8.92 13.18
C MET A 239 20.41 10.16 14.02
N ASN A 240 19.73 11.28 13.76
CA ASN A 240 19.95 12.54 14.49
C ASN A 240 19.06 12.65 15.75
N LEU A 241 17.84 12.10 15.68
CA LEU A 241 16.86 12.10 16.75
C LEU A 241 16.28 10.68 16.91
N PRO A 242 17.02 9.76 17.56
CA PRO A 242 16.64 8.37 17.67
C PRO A 242 15.37 8.16 18.49
N LEU A 243 14.72 7.02 18.26
CA LEU A 243 13.66 6.52 19.14
C LEU A 243 14.27 6.04 20.46
N HIS A 244 13.42 5.89 21.48
CA HIS A 244 13.86 5.40 22.79
C HIS A 244 14.53 4.01 22.68
N ASP A 245 15.58 3.78 23.46
CA ASP A 245 16.38 2.54 23.37
C ASP A 245 15.62 1.27 23.74
N LYS A 246 14.54 1.41 24.51
CA LYS A 246 13.61 0.30 24.83
C LYS A 246 12.50 0.10 23.79
N GLN A 247 12.51 0.83 22.68
CA GLN A 247 11.64 0.55 21.53
C GLN A 247 12.24 -0.62 20.74
N HIS A 248 11.61 -1.79 20.80
CA HIS A 248 12.05 -2.98 20.07
C HIS A 248 11.30 -3.17 18.75
N ALA A 249 9.99 -2.95 18.75
CA ALA A 249 9.17 -3.11 17.55
C ALA A 249 9.63 -2.15 16.45
N TYR A 250 9.73 -2.67 15.22
CA TYR A 250 10.10 -1.94 14.01
C TYR A 250 11.45 -1.21 14.07
N SER A 251 12.35 -1.65 14.95
CA SER A 251 13.70 -1.07 15.11
C SER A 251 14.75 -2.00 14.49
N LEU A 252 15.75 -1.41 13.82
CA LEU A 252 16.84 -2.17 13.21
C LEU A 252 17.65 -2.89 14.30
N GLY A 253 17.95 -4.17 14.10
CA GLY A 253 18.76 -4.96 15.05
C GLY A 253 18.04 -5.36 16.33
N LYS A 254 16.72 -5.13 16.43
CA LYS A 254 15.90 -5.55 17.58
C LYS A 254 14.79 -6.50 17.13
N SER A 255 14.44 -7.42 18.01
CA SER A 255 13.40 -8.43 17.84
C SER A 255 12.53 -8.55 19.10
N THR A 256 11.47 -9.36 19.03
CA THR A 256 10.68 -9.74 20.21
C THR A 256 11.53 -10.47 21.26
N GLU A 257 12.52 -11.24 20.83
CA GLU A 257 13.46 -11.93 21.73
C GLU A 257 14.34 -10.94 22.48
N SER A 258 14.85 -9.89 21.80
CA SER A 258 15.64 -8.86 22.48
C SER A 258 14.83 -8.10 23.54
N ALA A 259 13.52 -7.90 23.32
CA ALA A 259 12.63 -7.28 24.29
C ALA A 259 12.40 -8.20 25.49
N LEU A 260 12.14 -9.48 25.22
CA LEU A 260 11.94 -10.50 26.25
C LEU A 260 13.18 -10.66 27.12
N HIS A 261 14.36 -10.70 26.51
CA HIS A 261 15.63 -10.80 27.23
C HIS A 261 15.82 -9.65 28.22
N GLN A 262 15.54 -8.39 27.82
CA GLN A 262 15.62 -7.25 28.74
C GLN A 262 14.68 -7.36 29.94
N VAL A 263 13.46 -7.89 29.74
CA VAL A 263 12.51 -8.12 30.83
C VAL A 263 12.99 -9.22 31.76
N ILE A 264 13.46 -10.34 31.21
CA ILE A 264 13.98 -11.48 31.98
C ILE A 264 15.19 -11.05 32.82
N THR A 265 16.16 -10.34 32.23
CA THR A 265 17.32 -9.85 32.97
C THR A 265 16.92 -8.98 34.16
N LYS A 266 15.90 -8.12 34.01
CA LYS A 266 15.40 -7.29 35.13
C LYS A 266 14.77 -8.12 36.25
N ILE A 267 14.09 -9.20 35.90
CA ILE A 267 13.50 -10.14 36.87
C ILE A 267 14.62 -10.90 37.59
N GLU A 268 15.61 -11.41 36.86
CA GLU A 268 16.76 -12.15 37.40
C GLU A 268 17.60 -11.28 38.35
N GLU A 269 17.90 -10.04 37.97
CA GLU A 269 18.60 -9.07 38.81
C GLU A 269 17.88 -8.84 40.15
N ALA A 270 16.55 -8.64 40.11
CA ALA A 270 15.76 -8.45 41.33
C ALA A 270 15.77 -9.70 42.22
N ILE A 271 15.63 -10.89 41.63
CA ILE A 271 15.71 -12.16 42.37
C ILE A 271 17.09 -12.30 43.03
N GLN A 272 18.17 -12.01 42.31
CA GLN A 272 19.54 -12.09 42.84
C GLN A 272 19.76 -11.14 44.01
N ASN A 273 19.18 -9.94 43.95
CA ASN A 273 19.26 -8.93 45.00
C ASN A 273 18.25 -9.14 46.14
N LYS A 274 17.43 -10.20 46.08
CA LYS A 274 16.33 -10.47 47.02
C LYS A 274 15.30 -9.33 47.09
N GLU A 275 15.10 -8.64 45.97
CA GLU A 275 14.12 -7.59 45.78
C GLU A 275 12.82 -8.13 45.17
N ILE A 276 11.74 -7.35 45.28
CA ILE A 276 10.46 -7.66 44.64
C ILE A 276 10.41 -6.97 43.27
N CYS A 277 10.27 -7.75 42.20
CA CYS A 277 10.05 -7.22 40.85
C CYS A 277 8.54 -7.12 40.54
N LEU A 278 8.05 -5.89 40.29
CA LEU A 278 6.67 -5.66 39.85
C LEU A 278 6.65 -5.37 38.34
N GLY A 279 5.89 -6.16 37.59
CA GLY A 279 5.63 -5.94 36.17
C GLY A 279 4.26 -5.32 35.92
N SER A 280 4.20 -4.24 35.13
CA SER A 280 2.95 -3.67 34.63
C SER A 280 2.90 -3.80 33.10
N PHE A 281 1.87 -4.46 32.60
CA PHE A 281 1.66 -4.68 31.17
C PHE A 281 0.49 -3.83 30.70
N ILE A 282 0.77 -2.88 29.81
CA ILE A 282 -0.22 -1.96 29.25
C ILE A 282 -0.42 -2.33 27.78
N ASP A 283 -1.67 -2.61 27.40
CA ASP A 283 -2.06 -2.83 26.01
C ASP A 283 -2.97 -1.69 25.52
N ILE A 284 -2.67 -1.15 24.34
CA ILE A 284 -3.41 -0.03 23.75
C ILE A 284 -4.41 -0.60 22.75
N GLU A 285 -5.70 -0.50 23.05
CA GLU A 285 -6.75 -0.97 22.14
C GLU A 285 -6.74 -0.17 20.82
N GLY A 286 -6.55 -0.87 19.70
CA GLY A 286 -6.70 -0.31 18.36
C GLY A 286 -5.70 0.81 18.04
N ALA A 287 -4.42 0.64 18.39
CA ALA A 287 -3.39 1.66 18.19
C ALA A 287 -3.32 2.19 16.74
N PHE A 288 -3.44 1.31 15.74
CA PHE A 288 -3.44 1.70 14.32
C PHE A 288 -4.75 2.39 13.91
N ASP A 289 -5.89 1.87 14.33
CA ASP A 289 -7.22 2.34 13.93
C ASP A 289 -7.59 3.68 14.57
N ARG A 290 -7.05 3.97 15.76
CA ARG A 290 -7.39 5.17 16.56
C ARG A 290 -6.37 6.30 16.46
N THR A 291 -5.24 6.08 15.78
CA THR A 291 -4.24 7.14 15.60
C THR A 291 -4.81 8.26 14.72
N ASN A 292 -4.73 9.50 15.20
CA ASN A 292 -5.16 10.68 14.46
C ASN A 292 -3.99 11.24 13.61
N PHE A 293 -4.32 11.89 12.49
CA PHE A 293 -3.30 12.44 11.60
C PHE A 293 -2.55 13.65 12.20
N SER A 294 -3.17 14.39 13.13
CA SER A 294 -2.54 15.53 13.80
C SER A 294 -1.42 15.11 14.76
N SER A 295 -1.57 14.00 15.47
CA SER A 295 -0.56 13.38 16.32
C SER A 295 0.60 12.82 15.50
N ILE A 296 0.32 12.21 14.33
CA ILE A 296 1.37 11.80 13.38
C ILE A 296 2.15 13.03 12.91
N LYS A 297 1.45 14.08 12.46
CA LYS A 297 2.07 15.35 12.05
C LYS A 297 2.93 15.93 13.16
N GLY A 298 2.39 16.02 14.38
CA GLY A 298 3.12 16.53 15.54
C GLY A 298 4.35 15.69 15.91
N ALA A 299 4.26 14.36 15.82
CA ALA A 299 5.41 13.48 16.05
C ALA A 299 6.50 13.69 14.99
N LEU A 300 6.15 13.76 13.71
CA LEU A 300 7.10 14.02 12.63
C LEU A 300 7.77 15.40 12.78
N SER A 301 7.00 16.42 13.16
CA SER A 301 7.55 17.76 13.45
C SER A 301 8.52 17.76 14.63
N ARG A 302 8.22 17.02 15.72
CA ARG A 302 9.14 16.88 16.86
C ARG A 302 10.46 16.20 16.48
N HIS A 303 10.41 15.25 15.55
CA HIS A 303 11.60 14.64 14.96
C HIS A 303 12.27 15.49 13.87
N LYS A 304 11.87 16.76 13.69
CA LYS A 304 12.45 17.69 12.71
C LYS A 304 12.42 17.14 11.27
N VAL A 305 11.35 16.41 10.92
CA VAL A 305 11.12 15.98 9.55
C VAL A 305 10.81 17.20 8.67
N GLU A 306 11.32 17.22 7.44
CA GLU A 306 11.12 18.31 6.49
C GLU A 306 9.62 18.51 6.19
N PRO A 307 9.06 19.74 6.27
CA PRO A 307 7.62 19.97 6.18
C PRO A 307 6.94 19.37 4.95
N ALA A 308 7.61 19.42 3.80
CA ALA A 308 7.09 18.85 2.56
C ALA A 308 6.91 17.33 2.61
N LEU A 309 7.79 16.61 3.31
CA LEU A 309 7.63 15.17 3.55
C LEU A 309 6.47 14.91 4.52
N ILE A 310 6.32 15.74 5.56
CA ILE A 310 5.20 15.65 6.50
C ILE A 310 3.88 15.85 5.76
N ASP A 311 3.77 16.91 4.96
CA ASP A 311 2.57 17.23 4.20
C ASP A 311 2.22 16.09 3.23
N TRP A 312 3.21 15.54 2.53
CA TRP A 312 3.00 14.38 1.65
C TRP A 312 2.52 13.14 2.42
N ILE A 313 3.10 12.82 3.58
CA ILE A 313 2.67 11.69 4.42
C ILE A 313 1.22 11.90 4.90
N VAL A 314 0.90 13.09 5.40
CA VAL A 314 -0.45 13.41 5.89
C VAL A 314 -1.46 13.40 4.75
N TYR A 315 -1.11 13.92 3.58
CA TYR A 315 -1.95 13.86 2.39
C TYR A 315 -2.19 12.40 1.97
N MET A 316 -1.13 11.60 1.90
CA MET A 316 -1.22 10.18 1.56
C MET A 316 -2.18 9.44 2.50
N LEU A 317 -2.04 9.62 3.81
CA LEU A 317 -2.89 8.96 4.81
C LEU A 317 -4.35 9.42 4.77
N SER A 318 -4.59 10.72 4.62
CA SER A 318 -5.94 11.31 4.69
C SER A 318 -6.76 11.17 3.40
N THR A 319 -6.13 10.79 2.29
CA THR A 319 -6.78 10.69 0.98
C THR A 319 -6.97 9.26 0.50
N GLN A 320 -6.68 8.27 1.33
CA GLN A 320 -6.91 6.87 1.00
C GLN A 320 -8.41 6.56 0.84
N ILE A 321 -8.70 5.75 -0.16
CA ILE A 321 -10.06 5.39 -0.55
C ILE A 321 -10.19 3.87 -0.49
N ILE A 322 -11.04 3.38 0.41
CA ILE A 322 -11.34 1.95 0.52
C ILE A 322 -12.29 1.56 -0.61
N LYS A 323 -11.89 0.56 -1.39
CA LYS A 323 -12.74 -0.16 -2.33
C LYS A 323 -13.13 -1.51 -1.75
N ILE A 324 -14.43 -1.67 -1.56
CA ILE A 324 -15.09 -2.89 -1.12
C ILE A 324 -15.38 -3.74 -2.35
N ALA A 325 -15.17 -5.05 -2.25
CA ALA A 325 -15.54 -5.95 -3.33
C ALA A 325 -17.08 -6.04 -3.41
N GLY A 326 -17.69 -5.52 -4.48
CA GLY A 326 -19.15 -5.58 -4.69
C GLY A 326 -19.87 -4.24 -4.55
N GLU A 327 -19.27 -3.24 -3.91
CA GLU A 327 -19.86 -1.91 -3.80
C GLU A 327 -19.31 -0.92 -4.82
N SER A 328 -20.21 -0.10 -5.36
CA SER A 328 -19.86 0.94 -6.34
C SER A 328 -19.29 2.20 -5.71
N GLN A 329 -19.48 2.44 -4.41
CA GLN A 329 -19.12 3.72 -3.79
C GLN A 329 -17.85 3.65 -2.94
N PRO A 330 -16.88 4.56 -3.14
CA PRO A 330 -15.66 4.64 -2.35
C PRO A 330 -15.92 5.14 -0.92
N ILE A 331 -15.21 4.56 0.05
CA ILE A 331 -15.24 5.01 1.45
C ILE A 331 -13.93 5.73 1.79
N GLN A 332 -14.01 6.94 2.35
CA GLN A 332 -12.83 7.69 2.80
C GLN A 332 -12.52 7.41 4.27
N ILE A 333 -11.26 7.15 4.56
CA ILE A 333 -10.74 6.95 5.91
C ILE A 333 -10.61 8.30 6.62
N LYS A 334 -11.22 8.45 7.80
CA LYS A 334 -11.09 9.66 8.63
C LYS A 334 -10.04 9.56 9.74
N LYS A 335 -9.81 8.35 10.25
CA LYS A 335 -8.89 8.06 11.36
C LYS A 335 -8.27 6.70 11.16
N GLY A 336 -7.10 6.53 11.77
CA GLY A 336 -6.29 5.34 11.64
C GLY A 336 -5.57 5.27 10.31
N TYR A 337 -4.68 4.30 10.21
CA TYR A 337 -3.97 4.01 8.96
C TYR A 337 -3.85 2.50 8.74
N PRO A 338 -3.98 2.05 7.49
CA PRO A 338 -3.89 0.65 7.14
C PRO A 338 -2.47 0.08 7.04
#